data_AF-A0A3M6WXD7-F1
#
_entry.id   AF-A0A3M6WXD7-F1
#
_cell.length_a   1.000
_cell.length_b   1.000
_cell.length_c   1.000
_cell.angle_alpha   90.00
_cell.angle_beta   90.00
_cell.angle_gamma   90.00
#
_symmetry.space_group_name_H-M   'P 1'
#
loop_
_entity.id
_entity.type
_entity.pdbx_description
1 polymer ?
#
loop_
_entity_poly.entity_id
_entity_poly.type
_entity_poly.pdbx_seq_one_letter_code
_entity_poly.pdbx_strand_id
1 'polypeptide(L)'
;MFGGSRKPYSAVTVQIDRLTSEQYEEEDFGGLIDLVEVIRIQASGPTEAARALRKKLKYGTTHRQIRALVILDGLMENGDSRFQRAFLDEPLLERLRIMAREDMVDPSVKKKCQVLFIQWANAYKNTPGLERIANLYKELPRSQRPMAARQKVVQDDHAESESEARHSPSPAPTPSGSRSRATSSAQPPLVASAKNQPVTLTPASSALPSKHSKSKSKYSYSKPFNLAKEKDNMTNCIARASIASTNLLNGLQLANRETERVSQNPEIVSRFETAKSLRRQILLYIQQVESDDWIGS
;
A
#
# COMPACT_ATOMS: atom_id res chain seq x y z
N MET A 1 10.74 -35.32 32.27
CA MET A 1 11.45 -35.54 30.99
C MET A 1 10.44 -35.58 29.87
N PHE A 2 10.60 -34.82 28.77
CA PHE A 2 9.79 -34.98 27.56
C PHE A 2 10.64 -34.78 26.31
N GLY A 3 11.39 -35.83 25.94
CA GLY A 3 12.11 -35.89 24.68
C GLY A 3 11.13 -36.05 23.52
N GLY A 4 10.61 -34.92 23.01
CA GLY A 4 9.66 -34.92 21.90
C GLY A 4 10.24 -35.62 20.68
N SER A 5 9.61 -36.73 20.27
CA SER A 5 10.13 -37.64 19.24
C SER A 5 10.69 -36.91 18.01
N ARG A 6 11.94 -37.25 17.66
CA ARG A 6 12.59 -36.84 16.41
C ARG A 6 11.91 -37.60 15.25
N LYS A 7 10.70 -37.16 14.85
CA LYS A 7 10.12 -37.54 13.55
C LYS A 7 11.20 -37.37 12.47
N PRO A 8 11.30 -38.30 11.51
CA PRO A 8 12.38 -38.32 10.53
C PRO A 8 12.47 -37.02 9.72
N TYR A 9 13.67 -36.72 9.20
CA TYR A 9 13.85 -35.68 8.20
C TYR A 9 13.26 -36.16 6.87
N SER A 10 12.00 -35.79 6.62
CA SER A 10 11.33 -36.01 5.34
C SER A 10 11.85 -35.06 4.26
N ALA A 11 11.70 -35.45 2.99
CA ALA A 11 11.99 -34.61 1.82
C ALA A 11 11.35 -33.21 1.93
N VAL A 12 10.09 -33.12 2.40
CA VAL A 12 9.39 -31.84 2.67
C VAL A 12 10.18 -30.94 3.64
N THR A 13 10.75 -31.52 4.70
CA THR A 13 11.56 -30.74 5.67
C THR A 13 12.87 -30.28 5.04
N VAL A 14 13.55 -31.16 4.29
CA VAL A 14 14.82 -30.83 3.60
C VAL A 14 14.61 -29.74 2.53
N GLN A 15 13.50 -29.80 1.78
CA GLN A 15 13.18 -28.81 0.75
C GLN A 15 12.81 -27.45 1.36
N ILE A 16 12.08 -27.42 2.48
CA ILE A 16 11.83 -26.17 3.24
C ILE A 16 13.13 -25.65 3.88
N ASP A 17 14.01 -26.52 4.37
CA ASP A 17 15.32 -26.14 4.91
C ASP A 17 16.22 -25.48 3.85
N ARG A 18 16.13 -25.96 2.60
CA ARG A 18 16.77 -25.38 1.41
C ARG A 18 16.11 -24.07 0.95
N LEU A 19 14.80 -24.04 0.70
CA LEU A 19 14.12 -22.85 0.16
C LEU A 19 14.13 -21.65 1.13
N THR A 20 14.25 -21.91 2.45
CA THR A 20 14.47 -20.85 3.45
C THR A 20 15.93 -20.42 3.60
N SER A 21 16.89 -21.01 2.87
CA SER A 21 18.30 -20.66 3.03
C SER A 21 18.66 -19.31 2.42
N GLU A 22 19.78 -18.74 2.88
CA GLU A 22 20.27 -17.41 2.47
C GLU A 22 20.86 -17.38 1.04
N GLN A 23 20.71 -18.49 0.28
CA GLN A 23 21.00 -18.59 -1.15
C GLN A 23 19.82 -18.17 -2.06
N TYR A 24 18.63 -17.96 -1.48
CA TYR A 24 17.42 -17.52 -2.19
C TYR A 24 17.03 -16.14 -1.67
N GLU A 25 16.59 -15.22 -2.53
CA GLU A 25 16.15 -13.88 -2.11
C GLU A 25 14.89 -13.95 -1.22
N GLU A 26 14.71 -12.97 -0.33
CA GLU A 26 13.62 -12.97 0.68
C GLU A 26 12.22 -13.19 0.06
N GLU A 27 11.97 -12.62 -1.12
CA GLU A 27 10.69 -12.63 -1.82
C GLU A 27 10.62 -13.61 -3.02
N ASP A 28 11.62 -14.49 -3.21
CA ASP A 28 11.64 -15.43 -4.34
C ASP A 28 10.58 -16.54 -4.23
N PHE A 29 9.78 -16.72 -5.28
CA PHE A 29 8.75 -17.77 -5.39
C PHE A 29 9.26 -19.07 -6.07
N GLY A 30 10.55 -19.11 -6.45
CA GLY A 30 11.20 -20.27 -7.07
C GLY A 30 11.12 -21.55 -6.24
N GLY A 31 10.87 -22.68 -6.91
CA GLY A 31 10.78 -24.01 -6.28
C GLY A 31 9.55 -24.24 -5.38
N LEU A 32 8.61 -23.28 -5.28
CA LEU A 32 7.37 -23.47 -4.53
C LEU A 32 6.43 -24.49 -5.17
N ILE A 33 6.37 -24.55 -6.51
CA ILE A 33 5.53 -25.52 -7.24
C ILE A 33 6.00 -26.94 -6.94
N ASP A 34 7.31 -27.20 -7.06
CA ASP A 34 7.95 -28.46 -6.69
C ASP A 34 7.68 -28.83 -5.22
N LEU A 35 7.68 -27.85 -4.31
CA LEU A 35 7.38 -28.07 -2.89
C LEU A 35 5.91 -28.45 -2.67
N VAL A 36 4.97 -27.79 -3.37
CA VAL A 36 3.55 -28.14 -3.34
C VAL A 36 3.35 -29.58 -3.83
N GLU A 37 4.02 -29.99 -4.91
CA GLU A 37 3.94 -31.36 -5.42
C GLU A 37 4.50 -32.38 -4.43
N VAL A 38 5.72 -32.18 -3.92
CA VAL A 38 6.35 -33.09 -2.93
C VAL A 38 5.51 -33.19 -1.65
N ILE A 39 4.85 -32.10 -1.21
CA ILE A 39 3.91 -32.15 -0.09
C ILE A 39 2.63 -32.92 -0.45
N ARG A 40 2.06 -32.73 -1.65
CA ARG A 40 0.84 -33.41 -2.09
C ARG A 40 1.01 -34.93 -2.25
N ILE A 41 2.21 -35.38 -2.62
CA ILE A 41 2.56 -36.81 -2.69
C ILE A 41 2.58 -37.46 -1.30
N GLN A 42 2.94 -36.72 -0.25
CA GLN A 42 3.08 -37.25 1.11
C GLN A 42 1.81 -37.12 1.94
N ALA A 43 1.26 -38.24 2.42
CA ALA A 43 0.05 -38.26 3.27
C ALA A 43 0.19 -37.43 4.57
N SER A 44 1.39 -37.33 5.15
CA SER A 44 1.71 -36.48 6.31
C SER A 44 2.24 -35.09 5.94
N GLY A 45 2.52 -34.86 4.65
CA GLY A 45 3.24 -33.69 4.13
C GLY A 45 2.74 -32.33 4.61
N PRO A 46 1.41 -32.04 4.63
CA PRO A 46 0.90 -30.75 5.10
C PRO A 46 1.28 -30.48 6.57
N THR A 47 1.20 -31.50 7.43
CA THR A 47 1.53 -31.39 8.86
C THR A 47 3.05 -31.30 9.10
N GLU A 48 3.85 -31.83 8.18
CA GLU A 48 5.31 -31.74 8.22
C GLU A 48 5.80 -30.38 7.72
N ALA A 49 5.19 -29.86 6.65
CA ALA A 49 5.43 -28.50 6.16
C ALA A 49 5.08 -27.45 7.22
N ALA A 50 3.90 -27.56 7.84
CA ALA A 50 3.49 -26.71 8.95
C ALA A 50 4.51 -26.75 10.11
N ARG A 51 4.94 -27.95 10.52
CA ARG A 51 5.95 -28.12 11.59
C ARG A 51 7.33 -27.56 11.19
N ALA A 52 7.73 -27.69 9.92
CA ALA A 52 9.01 -27.18 9.42
C ALA A 52 9.02 -25.64 9.39
N LEU A 53 8.00 -25.02 8.79
CA LEU A 53 7.85 -23.55 8.76
C LEU A 53 7.73 -22.99 10.17
N ARG A 54 6.92 -23.58 11.05
CA ARG A 54 6.82 -23.20 12.47
C ARG A 54 8.17 -23.21 13.21
N LYS A 55 9.09 -24.12 12.87
CA LYS A 55 10.48 -24.09 13.40
C LYS A 55 11.26 -22.90 12.85
N LYS A 56 11.20 -22.61 11.55
CA LYS A 56 11.88 -21.44 10.93
C LYS A 56 11.40 -20.13 11.52
N LEU A 57 10.08 -20.00 11.68
CA LEU A 57 9.38 -18.91 12.34
C LEU A 57 9.71 -18.76 13.85
N LYS A 58 10.37 -19.74 14.48
CA LYS A 58 10.81 -19.66 15.89
C LYS A 58 12.33 -19.57 16.08
N TYR A 59 13.12 -20.17 15.19
CA TYR A 59 14.56 -20.37 15.37
C TYR A 59 15.42 -19.95 14.15
N GLY A 60 14.82 -19.35 13.12
CA GLY A 60 15.55 -18.83 11.95
C GLY A 60 16.10 -17.42 12.15
N THR A 61 17.09 -17.05 11.33
CA THR A 61 17.51 -15.67 11.07
C THR A 61 16.34 -14.83 10.52
N THR A 62 16.45 -13.49 10.54
CA THR A 62 15.44 -12.57 9.97
C THR A 62 15.06 -12.99 8.54
N HIS A 63 16.06 -13.22 7.69
CA HIS A 63 15.92 -13.77 6.34
C HIS A 63 15.11 -15.08 6.31
N ARG A 64 15.50 -16.08 7.12
CA ARG A 64 14.80 -17.37 7.22
C ARG A 64 13.36 -17.24 7.71
N GLN A 65 13.04 -16.23 8.52
CA GLN A 65 11.67 -15.93 8.94
C GLN A 65 10.87 -15.31 7.80
N ILE A 66 11.43 -14.36 7.04
CA ILE A 66 10.75 -13.74 5.88
C ILE A 66 10.53 -14.78 4.77
N ARG A 67 11.56 -15.55 4.37
CA ARG A 67 11.40 -16.70 3.45
C ARG A 67 10.30 -17.66 3.91
N ALA A 68 10.26 -18.00 5.19
CA ALA A 68 9.24 -18.93 5.72
C ALA A 68 7.82 -18.35 5.68
N LEU A 69 7.65 -17.02 5.78
CA LEU A 69 6.37 -16.35 5.60
C LEU A 69 5.93 -16.35 4.12
N VAL A 70 6.85 -16.09 3.19
CA VAL A 70 6.60 -16.14 1.72
C VAL A 70 6.25 -17.56 1.27
N ILE A 71 6.99 -18.57 1.73
CA ILE A 71 6.69 -19.98 1.44
C ILE A 71 5.32 -20.37 2.03
N LEU A 72 4.96 -19.90 3.23
CA LEU A 72 3.65 -20.16 3.82
C LEU A 72 2.51 -19.58 2.98
N ASP A 73 2.67 -18.34 2.50
CA ASP A 73 1.69 -17.68 1.63
C ASP A 73 1.52 -18.42 0.29
N GLY A 74 2.63 -18.73 -0.39
CA GLY A 74 2.60 -19.50 -1.64
C GLY A 74 2.01 -20.91 -1.49
N LEU A 75 2.25 -21.59 -0.36
CA LEU A 75 1.58 -22.86 -0.03
C LEU A 75 0.09 -22.69 0.25
N MET A 76 -0.35 -21.56 0.80
CA MET A 76 -1.76 -21.25 1.01
C MET A 76 -2.49 -20.98 -0.30
N GLU A 77 -1.90 -20.21 -1.22
CA GLU A 77 -2.51 -19.85 -2.50
C GLU A 77 -2.57 -21.04 -3.48
N ASN A 78 -1.56 -21.92 -3.48
CA ASN A 78 -1.51 -23.12 -4.35
C ASN A 78 -2.12 -24.38 -3.70
N GLY A 79 -2.55 -24.29 -2.44
CA GLY A 79 -3.09 -25.41 -1.67
C GLY A 79 -4.59 -25.62 -1.85
N ASP A 80 -5.04 -26.86 -1.98
CA ASP A 80 -6.47 -27.19 -1.98
C ASP A 80 -7.09 -27.09 -0.57
N SER A 81 -8.42 -27.04 -0.47
CA SER A 81 -9.09 -26.86 0.84
C SER A 81 -8.78 -27.98 1.86
N ARG A 82 -8.49 -29.20 1.43
CA ARG A 82 -8.06 -30.30 2.31
C ARG A 82 -6.60 -30.09 2.77
N PHE A 83 -5.70 -29.67 1.86
CA PHE A 83 -4.35 -29.24 2.24
C PHE A 83 -4.40 -28.12 3.27
N GLN A 84 -5.08 -27.01 2.98
CA GLN A 84 -5.08 -25.80 3.80
C GLN A 84 -5.56 -26.08 5.23
N ARG A 85 -6.61 -26.91 5.38
CA ARG A 85 -7.14 -27.33 6.69
C ARG A 85 -6.18 -28.21 7.51
N ALA A 86 -5.31 -28.98 6.85
CA ALA A 86 -4.29 -29.82 7.49
C ALA A 86 -2.95 -29.10 7.71
N PHE A 87 -2.70 -28.04 6.93
CA PHE A 87 -1.52 -27.18 7.00
C PHE A 87 -1.65 -26.09 8.08
N LEU A 88 -2.84 -25.50 8.23
CA LEU A 88 -3.14 -24.51 9.27
C LEU A 88 -3.44 -25.18 10.62
N ASP A 89 -2.40 -25.81 11.19
CA ASP A 89 -2.45 -26.36 12.53
C ASP A 89 -2.45 -25.26 13.62
N GLU A 90 -3.11 -25.52 14.75
CA GLU A 90 -3.20 -24.56 15.86
C GLU A 90 -1.81 -24.09 16.35
N PRO A 91 -0.79 -24.97 16.45
CA PRO A 91 0.56 -24.54 16.83
C PRO A 91 1.30 -23.62 15.84
N LEU A 92 0.97 -23.64 14.54
CA LEU A 92 1.46 -22.69 13.53
C LEU A 92 0.72 -21.36 13.64
N LEU A 93 -0.61 -21.39 13.75
CA LEU A 93 -1.45 -20.20 13.94
C LEU A 93 -1.03 -19.42 15.20
N GLU A 94 -0.80 -20.11 16.32
CA GLU A 94 -0.32 -19.47 17.55
C GLU A 94 1.11 -18.91 17.40
N ARG A 95 2.00 -19.55 16.61
CA ARG A 95 3.33 -18.96 16.36
C ARG A 95 3.23 -17.68 15.54
N LEU A 96 2.35 -17.63 14.53
CA LEU A 96 2.07 -16.42 13.74
C LEU A 96 1.50 -15.31 14.64
N ARG A 97 0.52 -15.64 15.51
CA ARG A 97 -0.05 -14.73 16.51
C ARG A 97 1.02 -14.12 17.43
N ILE A 98 1.93 -14.96 17.94
CA ILE A 98 3.03 -14.50 18.80
C ILE A 98 3.99 -13.59 18.01
N MET A 99 4.45 -13.99 16.82
CA MET A 99 5.42 -13.18 16.04
C MET A 99 4.92 -11.77 15.70
N ALA A 100 3.62 -11.61 15.49
CA ALA A 100 3.01 -10.31 15.21
C ALA A 100 2.86 -9.40 16.46
N ARG A 101 3.21 -9.92 17.65
CA ARG A 101 3.09 -9.26 18.97
C ARG A 101 4.40 -9.25 19.78
N GLU A 102 5.33 -10.16 19.49
CA GLU A 102 6.56 -10.39 20.26
C GLU A 102 7.58 -9.27 20.04
N ASP A 103 7.83 -8.43 21.05
CA ASP A 103 8.66 -7.22 20.88
C ASP A 103 10.10 -7.51 20.44
N MET A 104 10.65 -8.68 20.78
CA MET A 104 11.97 -9.14 20.30
C MET A 104 12.03 -9.52 18.80
N VAL A 105 10.91 -9.69 18.09
CA VAL A 105 10.92 -10.01 16.66
C VAL A 105 11.26 -8.77 15.82
N ASP A 106 12.07 -8.96 14.78
CA ASP A 106 12.54 -7.90 13.89
C ASP A 106 11.39 -7.06 13.27
N PRO A 107 11.53 -5.72 13.17
CA PRO A 107 10.51 -4.86 12.58
C PRO A 107 10.09 -5.25 11.15
N SER A 108 11.02 -5.78 10.35
CA SER A 108 10.79 -6.20 8.96
C SER A 108 9.91 -7.45 8.91
N VAL A 109 10.22 -8.44 9.75
CA VAL A 109 9.40 -9.65 9.92
C VAL A 109 8.00 -9.30 10.41
N LYS A 110 7.88 -8.42 11.42
CA LYS A 110 6.59 -7.90 11.88
C LYS A 110 5.80 -7.25 10.75
N LYS A 111 6.44 -6.39 9.94
CA LYS A 111 5.82 -5.71 8.80
C LYS A 111 5.34 -6.69 7.72
N LYS A 112 6.11 -7.77 7.46
CA LYS A 112 5.70 -8.86 6.56
C LYS A 112 4.47 -9.62 7.09
N CYS A 113 4.46 -10.00 8.37
CA CYS A 113 3.28 -10.60 9.03
C CYS A 113 2.04 -9.70 8.90
N GLN A 114 2.20 -8.38 9.11
CA GLN A 114 1.09 -7.43 9.00
C GLN A 114 0.46 -7.40 7.60
N VAL A 115 1.27 -7.37 6.55
CA VAL A 115 0.80 -7.41 5.16
C VAL A 115 0.06 -8.71 4.86
N LEU A 116 0.66 -9.85 5.21
CA LEU A 116 0.06 -11.17 4.99
C LEU A 116 -1.26 -11.35 5.73
N PHE A 117 -1.36 -10.89 6.99
CA PHE A 117 -2.61 -11.00 7.74
C PHE A 117 -3.73 -10.17 7.10
N ILE A 118 -3.42 -9.02 6.50
CA ILE A 118 -4.39 -8.19 5.75
C ILE A 118 -4.80 -8.89 4.45
N GLN A 119 -3.85 -9.49 3.72
CA GLN A 119 -4.10 -10.28 2.50
C GLN A 119 -5.04 -11.46 2.80
N TRP A 120 -4.71 -12.27 3.81
CA TRP A 120 -5.52 -13.42 4.25
C TRP A 120 -6.90 -13.02 4.80
N ALA A 121 -7.00 -11.92 5.54
CA ALA A 121 -8.29 -11.41 6.00
C ALA A 121 -9.20 -10.93 4.85
N ASN A 122 -8.63 -10.44 3.75
CA ASN A 122 -9.40 -10.04 2.57
C ASN A 122 -9.77 -11.23 1.68
N ALA A 123 -8.85 -12.18 1.48
CA ALA A 123 -9.06 -13.36 0.62
C ALA A 123 -9.98 -14.41 1.27
N TYR A 124 -9.73 -14.76 2.54
CA TYR A 124 -10.28 -15.97 3.15
C TYR A 124 -11.46 -15.76 4.12
N LYS A 125 -11.90 -14.51 4.33
CA LYS A 125 -13.06 -14.14 5.17
C LYS A 125 -14.37 -14.89 4.88
N ASN A 126 -14.55 -15.36 3.65
CA ASN A 126 -15.74 -16.07 3.18
C ASN A 126 -15.49 -17.57 2.94
N THR A 127 -14.30 -18.09 3.26
CA THR A 127 -13.88 -19.45 2.89
C THR A 127 -14.01 -20.40 4.09
N PRO A 128 -14.94 -21.38 4.06
CA PRO A 128 -15.28 -22.18 5.23
C PRO A 128 -14.09 -23.03 5.72
N GLY A 129 -13.67 -22.78 6.96
CA GLY A 129 -12.51 -23.41 7.59
C GLY A 129 -11.21 -22.59 7.56
N LEU A 130 -11.16 -21.46 6.84
CA LEU A 130 -10.04 -20.51 6.87
C LEU A 130 -10.28 -19.28 7.77
N GLU A 131 -11.41 -19.25 8.47
CA GLU A 131 -11.79 -18.16 9.36
C GLU A 131 -10.74 -17.87 10.44
N ARG A 132 -10.03 -18.90 10.94
CA ARG A 132 -8.94 -18.72 11.93
C ARG A 132 -7.80 -17.85 11.40
N ILE A 133 -7.31 -18.11 10.19
CA ILE A 133 -6.22 -17.33 9.59
C ILE A 133 -6.69 -15.91 9.20
N ALA A 134 -7.93 -15.78 8.69
CA ALA A 134 -8.54 -14.48 8.43
C ALA A 134 -8.78 -13.64 9.71
N ASN A 135 -8.97 -14.29 10.86
CA ASN A 135 -9.16 -13.61 12.15
C ASN A 135 -7.85 -13.09 12.77
N LEU A 136 -6.67 -13.62 12.41
CA LEU A 136 -5.37 -13.15 12.96
C LEU A 136 -5.16 -11.63 12.84
N TYR A 137 -5.64 -11.04 11.74
CA TYR A 137 -5.58 -9.59 11.54
C TYR A 137 -6.32 -8.78 12.63
N LYS A 138 -7.42 -9.31 13.19
CA LYS A 138 -8.19 -8.65 14.26
C LYS A 138 -7.40 -8.57 15.57
N GLU A 139 -6.42 -9.46 15.74
CA GLU A 139 -5.63 -9.68 16.95
C GLU A 139 -4.25 -9.01 16.90
N LEU A 140 -3.87 -8.48 15.73
CA LEU A 140 -2.71 -7.62 15.54
C LEU A 140 -2.80 -6.41 16.49
N PRO A 141 -1.69 -5.93 17.08
CA PRO A 141 -1.68 -4.69 17.85
C PRO A 141 -2.15 -3.53 16.97
N ARG A 142 -3.41 -3.11 17.17
CA ARG A 142 -3.98 -1.95 16.47
C ARG A 142 -3.18 -0.73 16.91
N SER A 143 -2.38 -0.19 16.01
CA SER A 143 -1.75 1.12 16.19
C SER A 143 -2.84 2.11 16.57
N GLN A 144 -2.81 2.59 17.82
CA GLN A 144 -3.79 3.57 18.26
C GLN A 144 -3.49 4.87 17.50
N ARG A 145 -4.43 5.25 16.62
CA ARG A 145 -4.50 6.64 16.15
C ARG A 145 -4.51 7.52 17.41
N PRO A 146 -3.58 8.47 17.57
CA PRO A 146 -3.42 9.20 18.82
C PRO A 146 -4.73 9.86 19.25
N MET A 147 -5.03 9.82 20.55
CA MET A 147 -6.36 10.12 21.10
C MET A 147 -6.92 11.50 20.70
N ALA A 148 -6.03 12.46 20.42
CA ALA A 148 -6.36 13.78 19.87
C ALA A 148 -7.23 13.71 18.58
N ALA A 149 -7.06 12.69 17.75
CA ALA A 149 -7.85 12.47 16.54
C ALA A 149 -9.26 11.87 16.79
N ARG A 150 -9.59 11.53 18.05
CA ARG A 150 -10.93 11.04 18.45
C ARG A 150 -11.73 12.08 19.23
N GLN A 151 -11.08 13.01 19.95
CA GLN A 151 -11.80 14.07 20.67
C GLN A 151 -12.43 15.11 19.74
N LYS A 152 -11.75 15.52 18.65
CA LYS A 152 -12.32 16.48 17.68
C LYS A 152 -13.69 16.03 17.15
N VAL A 153 -13.85 14.74 16.85
CA VAL A 153 -15.09 14.19 16.24
C VAL A 153 -16.27 14.12 17.24
N VAL A 154 -16.06 14.36 18.53
CA VAL A 154 -17.14 14.40 19.55
C VAL A 154 -17.47 15.83 19.98
N GLN A 155 -16.65 16.82 19.58
CA GLN A 155 -16.82 18.22 19.94
C GLN A 155 -17.71 18.98 18.93
N ASP A 156 -17.70 18.58 17.65
CA ASP A 156 -18.56 19.19 16.61
C ASP A 156 -20.07 18.88 16.82
N ASP A 157 -20.45 17.62 17.11
CA ASP A 157 -21.84 17.17 17.31
C ASP A 157 -22.62 17.93 18.42
N HIS A 158 -21.93 18.67 19.30
CA HIS A 158 -22.54 19.41 20.40
C HIS A 158 -22.60 20.94 20.19
N ALA A 159 -22.14 21.46 19.05
CA ALA A 159 -22.07 22.91 18.80
C ALA A 159 -23.26 23.50 18.01
N GLU A 160 -23.97 22.70 17.21
CA GLU A 160 -24.93 23.22 16.21
C GLU A 160 -26.41 23.28 16.66
N SER A 161 -26.72 22.99 17.93
CA SER A 161 -28.13 22.82 18.39
C SER A 161 -28.78 24.01 19.14
N GLU A 162 -28.05 25.07 19.50
CA GLU A 162 -28.62 26.24 20.21
C GLU A 162 -28.14 27.59 19.64
N SER A 163 -28.77 28.10 18.57
CA SER A 163 -28.57 29.50 18.14
C SER A 163 -29.74 30.16 17.36
N GLU A 164 -30.98 29.69 17.49
CA GLU A 164 -32.17 30.37 16.93
C GLU A 164 -33.13 30.96 18.00
N ALA A 165 -32.71 32.03 18.72
CA ALA A 165 -33.67 32.90 19.43
C ALA A 165 -33.15 34.33 19.80
N ARG A 166 -33.67 35.33 19.08
CA ARG A 166 -34.10 36.67 19.57
C ARG A 166 -33.11 37.66 20.26
N HIS A 167 -32.88 38.77 19.56
CA HIS A 167 -33.05 40.19 19.99
C HIS A 167 -32.23 40.80 21.16
N SER A 168 -31.66 41.99 20.87
CA SER A 168 -30.95 42.95 21.76
C SER A 168 -31.91 43.76 22.68
N PRO A 169 -31.47 44.63 23.65
CA PRO A 169 -30.18 45.37 23.75
C PRO A 169 -29.52 45.58 25.15
N SER A 170 -28.41 46.35 25.13
CA SER A 170 -27.56 46.94 26.22
C SER A 170 -28.27 47.61 27.41
N PRO A 171 -27.61 47.92 28.57
CA PRO A 171 -26.19 48.34 28.72
C PRO A 171 -25.38 47.78 29.94
N ALA A 172 -24.15 48.29 30.15
CA ALA A 172 -23.20 47.92 31.22
C ALA A 172 -23.26 48.84 32.48
N PRO A 173 -22.55 48.52 33.59
CA PRO A 173 -21.17 49.02 33.81
C PRO A 173 -20.20 48.04 34.54
N THR A 174 -19.07 48.56 35.06
CA THR A 174 -17.83 47.89 35.56
C THR A 174 -17.68 48.02 37.11
N PRO A 175 -16.53 47.86 37.84
CA PRO A 175 -15.13 47.47 37.52
C PRO A 175 -14.38 46.55 38.56
N SER A 176 -13.04 46.50 38.46
CA SER A 176 -12.02 46.04 39.45
C SER A 176 -11.79 44.53 39.61
N GLY A 177 -10.56 44.03 39.86
CA GLY A 177 -9.21 44.63 39.90
C GLY A 177 -8.15 43.51 39.75
N SER A 178 -6.91 43.68 39.28
CA SER A 178 -5.81 44.62 39.61
C SER A 178 -4.62 43.84 40.20
N ARG A 179 -3.40 44.12 39.70
CA ARG A 179 -2.03 43.61 40.05
C ARG A 179 -1.47 42.54 39.08
N SER A 180 -0.28 42.58 38.47
CA SER A 180 0.96 43.44 38.41
C SER A 180 2.17 42.46 38.36
N ARG A 181 3.37 42.70 37.81
CA ARG A 181 3.98 43.80 37.00
C ARG A 181 5.42 43.41 36.63
N ALA A 182 5.86 43.65 35.38
CA ALA A 182 7.24 43.90 34.88
C ALA A 182 7.19 43.92 33.33
N THR A 183 7.74 44.83 32.50
CA THR A 183 8.69 45.97 32.57
C THR A 183 10.12 45.61 32.96
N SER A 184 11.18 45.90 32.18
CA SER A 184 11.36 46.60 30.87
C SER A 184 12.58 45.98 30.14
N SER A 185 13.21 46.44 29.04
CA SER A 185 13.23 47.66 28.17
C SER A 185 13.85 47.26 26.77
N ALA A 186 14.16 48.08 25.74
CA ALA A 186 13.92 49.50 25.41
C ALA A 186 14.08 49.79 23.88
N GLN A 187 13.15 50.58 23.31
CA GLN A 187 13.38 51.73 22.39
C GLN A 187 13.99 51.58 20.95
N PRO A 188 13.85 52.62 20.08
CA PRO A 188 13.70 52.46 18.61
C PRO A 188 14.66 53.40 17.82
N PRO A 189 14.33 54.01 16.65
CA PRO A 189 13.45 53.64 15.52
C PRO A 189 14.24 53.56 14.18
N LEU A 190 13.56 53.45 13.03
CA LEU A 190 13.59 54.44 11.91
C LEU A 190 12.75 53.96 10.70
N VAL A 191 12.61 54.80 9.66
CA VAL A 191 11.56 54.71 8.60
C VAL A 191 12.11 54.41 7.19
N ALA A 192 11.32 53.76 6.32
CA ALA A 192 10.81 54.33 5.05
C ALA A 192 10.36 53.31 3.97
N SER A 193 9.07 53.41 3.57
CA SER A 193 8.50 53.37 2.20
C SER A 193 9.05 52.47 1.06
N ALA A 194 8.19 51.62 0.48
CA ALA A 194 8.06 51.46 -0.99
C ALA A 194 6.75 50.75 -1.47
N LYS A 195 5.77 51.56 -1.92
CA LYS A 195 4.76 51.38 -3.01
C LYS A 195 4.19 49.98 -3.40
N ASN A 196 2.85 49.92 -3.44
CA ASN A 196 2.06 48.98 -4.25
C ASN A 196 2.31 49.12 -5.76
N GLN A 197 2.16 48.03 -6.54
CA GLN A 197 1.29 47.95 -7.73
C GLN A 197 0.92 46.47 -8.06
N PRO A 198 -0.28 46.19 -8.61
CA PRO A 198 -0.67 44.87 -9.11
C PRO A 198 -0.40 44.71 -10.63
N VAL A 199 -0.21 43.48 -11.11
CA VAL A 199 -0.04 43.18 -12.55
C VAL A 199 -1.07 42.17 -13.05
N THR A 200 -2.24 42.71 -13.40
CA THR A 200 -2.95 42.55 -14.68
C THR A 200 -2.67 41.31 -15.56
N LEU A 201 -3.75 40.59 -15.88
CA LEU A 201 -3.83 39.56 -16.92
C LEU A 201 -3.82 40.18 -18.34
N THR A 202 -3.19 39.52 -19.32
CA THR A 202 -3.45 39.73 -20.76
C THR A 202 -3.59 38.39 -21.51
N PRO A 203 -4.36 38.33 -22.62
CA PRO A 203 -4.92 37.06 -23.12
C PRO A 203 -4.18 36.45 -24.31
N ALA A 204 -4.43 35.16 -24.55
CA ALA A 204 -4.11 34.50 -25.80
C ALA A 204 -5.15 34.81 -26.90
N SER A 205 -4.71 34.89 -28.16
CA SER A 205 -5.58 35.08 -29.33
C SER A 205 -5.40 33.98 -30.37
N SER A 206 -6.51 33.32 -30.68
CA SER A 206 -6.87 32.72 -31.99
C SER A 206 -5.79 31.96 -32.80
N ALA A 207 -5.95 30.63 -32.90
CA ALA A 207 -6.22 29.97 -34.19
C ALA A 207 -6.81 28.56 -34.01
N LEU A 208 -8.02 28.34 -34.53
CA LEU A 208 -8.49 27.00 -34.93
C LEU A 208 -8.12 26.80 -36.41
N PRO A 209 -8.04 25.54 -36.87
CA PRO A 209 -9.08 25.17 -37.82
C PRO A 209 -9.75 23.83 -37.49
N SER A 210 -11.07 23.80 -37.64
CA SER A 210 -11.86 22.58 -37.59
C SER A 210 -11.82 21.85 -38.94
N LYS A 211 -11.82 20.51 -38.92
CA LYS A 211 -12.32 19.70 -40.05
C LYS A 211 -12.93 18.41 -39.54
N HIS A 212 -14.26 18.40 -39.49
CA HIS A 212 -15.05 17.25 -39.07
C HIS A 212 -15.38 16.39 -40.29
N SER A 213 -14.85 15.16 -40.34
CA SER A 213 -15.28 14.14 -41.29
C SER A 213 -15.64 12.85 -40.55
N LYS A 214 -16.89 12.40 -40.73
CA LYS A 214 -17.33 11.08 -40.28
C LYS A 214 -16.94 10.05 -41.34
N SER A 215 -16.19 9.02 -40.97
CA SER A 215 -16.20 7.75 -41.70
C SER A 215 -16.31 6.58 -40.72
N LYS A 216 -17.11 5.58 -41.09
CA LYS A 216 -17.21 4.30 -40.38
C LYS A 216 -16.45 3.24 -41.18
N SER A 217 -15.23 2.92 -40.75
CA SER A 217 -14.53 1.68 -41.09
C SER A 217 -14.15 1.01 -39.76
N LYS A 218 -14.70 -0.16 -39.42
CA LYS A 218 -14.36 -1.49 -39.98
C LYS A 218 -12.85 -1.72 -40.00
N TYR A 219 -12.38 -2.48 -39.01
CA TYR A 219 -11.10 -3.18 -38.96
C TYR A 219 -9.93 -2.45 -39.64
N SER A 220 -9.37 -1.44 -38.96
CA SER A 220 -7.98 -1.07 -39.24
C SER A 220 -7.10 -2.25 -38.86
N TYR A 221 -6.53 -2.93 -39.85
CA TYR A 221 -5.31 -3.70 -39.67
C TYR A 221 -4.31 -2.81 -38.91
N SER A 222 -3.61 -3.35 -37.92
CA SER A 222 -2.62 -2.53 -37.20
C SER A 222 -1.54 -2.11 -38.19
N LYS A 223 -1.00 -0.90 -38.04
CA LYS A 223 0.28 -0.61 -38.69
C LYS A 223 1.30 -1.59 -38.10
N PRO A 224 2.16 -2.23 -38.92
CA PRO A 224 3.22 -3.06 -38.38
C PRO A 224 4.07 -2.18 -37.47
N PHE A 225 4.18 -2.57 -36.21
CA PHE A 225 5.08 -1.92 -35.26
C PHE A 225 6.49 -1.92 -35.89
N ASN A 226 7.21 -0.82 -35.71
CA ASN A 226 8.55 -0.67 -36.27
C ASN A 226 9.44 -0.25 -35.11
N LEU A 227 10.00 -1.21 -34.37
CA LEU A 227 10.82 -0.98 -33.17
C LEU A 227 11.82 0.17 -33.35
N ALA A 228 12.55 0.20 -34.48
CA ALA A 228 13.52 1.25 -34.81
C ALA A 228 12.94 2.67 -34.96
N LYS A 229 11.65 2.82 -35.32
CA LYS A 229 10.94 4.11 -35.45
C LYS A 229 10.10 4.47 -34.23
N GLU A 230 9.73 3.48 -33.43
CA GLU A 230 8.92 3.68 -32.22
C GLU A 230 9.75 3.79 -30.94
N LYS A 231 11.02 3.36 -30.95
CA LYS A 231 11.98 3.55 -29.85
C LYS A 231 12.06 4.98 -29.31
N ASP A 232 12.06 5.99 -30.17
CA ASP A 232 12.09 7.40 -29.74
C ASP A 232 10.76 7.83 -29.11
N ASN A 233 9.64 7.32 -29.64
CA ASN A 233 8.30 7.55 -29.09
C ASN A 233 8.11 6.84 -27.73
N MET A 234 8.65 5.62 -27.58
CA MET A 234 8.73 4.91 -26.30
C MET A 234 9.56 5.69 -25.28
N THR A 235 10.75 6.15 -25.67
CA THR A 235 11.65 6.92 -24.81
C THR A 235 11.00 8.23 -24.35
N ASN A 236 10.33 8.94 -25.26
CA ASN A 236 9.53 10.14 -24.96
C ASN A 236 8.36 9.81 -24.01
N CYS A 237 7.65 8.70 -24.24
CA CYS A 237 6.55 8.25 -23.40
C CYS A 237 7.01 7.91 -21.97
N ILE A 238 8.16 7.26 -21.81
CA ILE A 238 8.77 6.93 -20.50
C ILE A 238 9.17 8.21 -19.76
N ALA A 239 9.84 9.16 -20.44
CA ALA A 239 10.19 10.45 -19.87
C ALA A 239 8.94 11.24 -19.39
N ARG A 240 7.90 11.28 -20.23
CA ARG A 240 6.62 11.92 -19.88
C ARG A 240 5.88 11.21 -18.75
N ALA A 241 5.93 9.88 -18.67
CA ALA A 241 5.35 9.11 -17.57
C ALA A 241 6.06 9.37 -16.24
N SER A 242 7.39 9.50 -16.25
CA SER A 242 8.18 9.89 -15.07
C SER A 242 7.76 11.27 -14.56
N ILE A 243 7.70 12.28 -15.45
CA ILE A 243 7.26 13.64 -15.12
C ILE A 243 5.81 13.64 -14.60
N ALA A 244 4.89 12.92 -15.25
CA ALA A 244 3.50 12.83 -14.83
C ALA A 244 3.34 12.16 -13.45
N SER A 245 4.12 11.12 -13.17
CA SER A 245 4.16 10.46 -11.86
C SER A 245 4.60 11.42 -10.74
N THR A 246 5.70 12.14 -10.96
CA THR A 246 6.19 13.16 -10.01
C THR A 246 5.17 14.29 -9.82
N ASN A 247 4.56 14.78 -10.89
CA ASN A 247 3.55 15.84 -10.82
C ASN A 247 2.27 15.41 -10.07
N LEU A 248 1.85 14.14 -10.23
CA LEU A 248 0.75 13.55 -9.47
C LEU A 248 1.13 13.38 -7.99
N LEU A 249 2.32 12.86 -7.69
CA LEU A 249 2.82 12.67 -6.32
C LEU A 249 2.89 14.01 -5.58
N ASN A 250 3.44 15.04 -6.21
CA ASN A 250 3.49 16.40 -5.65
C ASN A 250 2.09 16.97 -5.43
N GLY A 251 1.15 16.74 -6.36
CA GLY A 251 -0.25 17.13 -6.21
C GLY A 251 -0.96 16.43 -5.04
N LEU A 252 -0.65 15.16 -4.80
CA LEU A 252 -1.16 14.38 -3.66
C LEU A 252 -0.53 14.77 -2.32
N GLN A 253 0.70 15.30 -2.32
CA GLN A 253 1.37 15.81 -1.11
C GLN A 253 0.89 17.22 -0.72
N LEU A 254 0.62 18.08 -1.69
CA LEU A 254 0.11 19.45 -1.46
C LEU A 254 -1.41 19.49 -1.20
N ALA A 255 -2.12 18.38 -1.36
CA ALA A 255 -3.54 18.27 -1.08
C ALA A 255 -3.83 18.36 0.42
N ASN A 256 -4.42 19.49 0.87
CA ASN A 256 -4.88 19.67 2.25
C ASN A 256 -6.04 18.71 2.56
N ARG A 257 -5.69 17.53 3.07
CA ARG A 257 -6.59 16.39 3.29
C ARG A 257 -7.61 16.58 4.43
N GLU A 258 -7.62 17.75 5.07
CA GLU A 258 -8.64 18.18 6.03
C GLU A 258 -9.67 19.15 5.41
N THR A 259 -9.34 19.84 4.31
CA THR A 259 -10.22 20.83 3.65
C THR A 259 -10.81 20.35 2.33
N GLU A 260 -10.09 19.51 1.58
CA GLU A 260 -10.55 19.00 0.28
C GLU A 260 -10.48 17.47 0.19
N ARG A 261 -11.45 16.85 -0.49
CA ARG A 261 -11.30 15.47 -0.95
C ARG A 261 -10.43 15.46 -2.21
N VAL A 262 -9.42 14.59 -2.20
CA VAL A 262 -8.49 14.35 -3.32
C VAL A 262 -9.20 14.07 -4.66
N SER A 263 -10.41 13.49 -4.62
CA SER A 263 -11.24 13.20 -5.81
C SER A 263 -12.10 14.38 -6.30
N GLN A 264 -12.16 15.49 -5.57
CA GLN A 264 -12.88 16.71 -5.93
C GLN A 264 -11.95 17.79 -6.52
N ASN A 265 -10.64 17.72 -6.22
CA ASN A 265 -9.65 18.65 -6.76
C ASN A 265 -9.39 18.33 -8.26
N PRO A 266 -9.71 19.24 -9.20
CA PRO A 266 -9.66 18.95 -10.63
C PRO A 266 -8.23 18.77 -11.17
N GLU A 267 -7.23 19.42 -10.54
CA GLU A 267 -5.83 19.24 -10.96
C GLU A 267 -5.33 17.84 -10.65
N ILE A 268 -5.65 17.29 -9.46
CA ILE A 268 -5.22 15.95 -9.09
C ILE A 268 -5.86 14.90 -9.99
N VAL A 269 -7.15 15.07 -10.33
CA VAL A 269 -7.85 14.21 -11.30
C VAL A 269 -7.19 14.27 -12.68
N SER A 270 -6.88 15.47 -13.20
CA SER A 270 -6.17 15.65 -14.48
C SER A 270 -4.76 15.02 -14.49
N ARG A 271 -3.99 15.22 -13.42
CA ARG A 271 -2.67 14.59 -13.22
C ARG A 271 -2.77 13.05 -13.12
N PHE A 272 -3.86 12.54 -12.55
CA PHE A 272 -4.13 11.10 -12.48
C PHE A 272 -4.53 10.52 -13.84
N GLU A 273 -5.38 11.18 -14.61
CA GLU A 273 -5.79 10.73 -15.95
C GLU A 273 -4.63 10.74 -16.96
N THR A 274 -3.76 11.75 -16.89
CA THR A 274 -2.53 11.82 -17.70
C THR A 274 -1.52 10.74 -17.32
N ALA A 275 -1.29 10.48 -16.02
CA ALA A 275 -0.48 9.35 -15.59
C ALA A 275 -1.08 7.99 -16.00
N LYS A 276 -2.41 7.84 -15.92
CA LYS A 276 -3.15 6.62 -16.29
C LYS A 276 -3.08 6.32 -17.79
N SER A 277 -3.18 7.34 -18.65
CA SER A 277 -3.07 7.16 -20.10
C SER A 277 -1.64 6.80 -20.52
N LEU A 278 -0.63 7.47 -19.96
CA LEU A 278 0.79 7.14 -20.19
C LEU A 278 1.16 5.73 -19.69
N ARG A 279 0.64 5.30 -18.53
CA ARG A 279 0.80 3.90 -18.07
C ARG A 279 0.22 2.90 -19.06
N ARG A 280 -0.97 3.17 -19.62
CA ARG A 280 -1.58 2.29 -20.63
C ARG A 280 -0.73 2.24 -21.92
N GLN A 281 -0.17 3.37 -22.35
CA GLN A 281 0.68 3.42 -23.53
C GLN A 281 1.99 2.64 -23.32
N ILE A 282 2.61 2.72 -22.15
CA ILE A 282 3.79 1.91 -21.80
C ILE A 282 3.47 0.41 -21.79
N LEU A 283 2.33 0.00 -21.21
CA LEU A 283 1.91 -1.41 -21.21
C LEU A 283 1.66 -1.95 -22.64
N LEU A 284 1.10 -1.13 -23.53
CA LEU A 284 0.93 -1.49 -24.95
C LEU A 284 2.28 -1.63 -25.67
N TYR A 285 3.25 -0.76 -25.38
CA TYR A 285 4.61 -0.90 -25.93
C TYR A 285 5.33 -2.14 -25.41
N ILE A 286 5.20 -2.49 -24.13
CA ILE A 286 5.79 -3.72 -23.56
C ILE A 286 5.24 -4.95 -24.32
N GLN A 287 3.90 -5.09 -24.38
CA GLN A 287 3.26 -6.20 -25.08
C GLN A 287 3.66 -6.27 -26.57
N GLN A 288 3.82 -5.12 -27.23
CA GLN A 288 4.15 -5.06 -28.65
C GLN A 288 5.64 -5.35 -28.94
N VAL A 289 6.55 -4.98 -28.03
CA VAL A 289 7.98 -5.36 -28.13
C VAL A 289 8.14 -6.85 -27.87
N GLU A 290 7.53 -7.38 -26.80
CA GLU A 290 7.51 -8.82 -26.52
C GLU A 290 7.01 -9.60 -27.75
N SER A 291 5.93 -9.16 -28.37
CA SER A 291 5.36 -9.83 -29.56
C SER A 291 6.28 -9.83 -30.79
N ASP A 292 7.11 -8.79 -30.98
CA ASP A 292 8.09 -8.73 -32.08
C ASP A 292 9.33 -9.59 -31.77
N ASP A 293 9.80 -9.61 -30.53
CA ASP A 293 10.98 -10.40 -30.11
C ASP A 293 10.74 -11.92 -30.28
N TRP A 294 9.50 -12.40 -30.04
CA TRP A 294 9.11 -13.81 -30.31
C TRP A 294 8.88 -14.13 -31.80
N ILE A 295 8.95 -13.15 -32.70
CA ILE A 295 8.77 -13.30 -34.17
C ILE A 295 10.11 -13.16 -34.92
N GLY A 296 11.20 -12.80 -34.22
CA GLY A 296 12.51 -12.50 -34.79
C GLY A 296 13.60 -13.57 -34.63
N SER A 297 13.26 -14.87 -34.54
CA SER A 297 14.24 -15.99 -34.46
C SER A 297 13.70 -17.28 -35.06
#